data_AF-A0A8J7Q6E1-F1
#
_entry.id   AF-A0A8J7Q6E1-F1
#
_cell.length_a   1.000
_cell.length_b   1.000
_cell.length_c   1.000
_cell.angle_alpha   90.00
_cell.angle_beta   90.00
_cell.angle_gamma   90.00
#
_symmetry.space_group_name_H-M   'P 1'
#
loop_
_entity.id
_entity.type
_entity.pdbx_description
1 polymer ?
#
loop_
_entity_poly.entity_id
_entity_poly.type
_entity_poly.pdbx_seq_one_letter_code
_entity_poly.pdbx_strand_id
1 'polypeptide(L)'
;MKPDLGPICPVFLLGAGIVWLLVRLRNAESRPERIGIAATACGVGGFIPALWAPVFKDPGDTAFLICLGIMTLLLAVAAVATAIWALRVRRANRQGSALYPVVGIACGVANLLCGSGILAMGSRVLVPTGGEPWTWRSEQYEFEVTIPSDRWTLRPNPNVQAYFTCPRPLIMAIVAEVRPAGTDTEFEAALAVGREAKGSAPASGPEERSGPNRHGHPHWIYIADKTGEKGPYVFGVSVTRVRGKAVVMMFEGQYRMASEAGRGQEGLAFRQAAREFLGSVK
;
A
#
# COMPACT_ATOMS: atom_id res chain seq x y z
N MET A 1 15.82 3.54 -26.54
CA MET A 1 15.49 3.66 -25.09
C MET A 1 16.27 4.85 -24.56
N LYS A 2 15.59 5.90 -24.08
CA LYS A 2 16.27 6.97 -23.34
C LYS A 2 16.72 6.36 -22.00
N PRO A 3 17.97 6.54 -21.56
CA PRO A 3 18.31 6.23 -20.18
C PRO A 3 17.43 7.13 -19.31
N ASP A 4 16.47 6.54 -18.60
CA ASP A 4 15.81 7.24 -17.51
C ASP A 4 16.92 7.56 -16.51
N LEU A 5 17.35 8.82 -16.51
CA LEU A 5 18.19 9.42 -15.49
C LEU A 5 17.37 9.50 -14.20
N GLY A 6 16.98 8.33 -13.68
CA GLY A 6 16.01 8.16 -12.62
C GLY A 6 16.49 8.75 -11.28
N PRO A 7 16.00 8.24 -10.13
CA PRO A 7 16.26 8.81 -8.79
C PRO A 7 17.75 9.00 -8.42
N ILE A 8 18.66 8.47 -9.24
CA ILE A 8 20.10 8.62 -9.20
C ILE A 8 20.56 10.09 -9.16
N CYS A 9 20.02 10.99 -10.01
CA CYS A 9 20.47 12.38 -10.08
C CYS A 9 20.24 13.19 -8.76
N PRO A 10 19.03 13.21 -8.17
CA PRO A 10 18.81 13.91 -6.90
C PRO A 10 19.54 13.26 -5.70
N VAL A 11 19.77 11.93 -5.73
CA VAL A 11 20.57 11.24 -4.70
C VAL A 11 22.02 11.73 -4.71
N PHE A 12 22.63 11.91 -5.88
CA PHE A 12 23.99 12.46 -5.98
C PHE A 12 24.08 13.89 -5.48
N LEU A 13 23.08 14.74 -5.74
CA LEU A 13 23.04 16.11 -5.23
C LEU A 13 22.94 16.17 -3.70
N LEU A 14 22.10 15.31 -3.10
CA LEU A 14 22.03 15.20 -1.63
C LEU A 14 23.33 14.64 -1.04
N GLY A 15 23.90 13.61 -1.66
CA GLY A 15 25.19 13.04 -1.24
C GLY A 15 26.32 14.08 -1.29
N ALA A 16 26.42 14.83 -2.39
CA ALA A 16 27.36 15.94 -2.52
C ALA A 16 27.10 17.05 -1.49
N GLY A 17 25.84 17.37 -1.21
CA GLY A 17 25.45 18.29 -0.15
C GLY A 17 25.89 17.83 1.24
N ILE A 18 25.72 16.55 1.57
CA ILE A 18 26.20 15.96 2.83
C ILE A 18 27.72 15.99 2.91
N VAL A 19 28.42 15.59 1.86
CA VAL A 19 29.89 15.64 1.81
C VAL A 19 30.37 17.08 2.01
N TRP A 20 29.76 18.05 1.34
CA TRP A 20 30.06 19.46 1.51
C TRP A 20 29.79 19.94 2.95
N LEU A 21 28.69 19.52 3.57
CA LEU A 21 28.39 19.82 4.97
C LEU A 21 29.41 19.18 5.92
N LEU A 22 29.87 17.96 5.66
CA LEU A 22 30.91 17.30 6.46
C LEU A 22 32.27 17.99 6.32
N VAL A 23 32.61 18.48 5.13
CA VAL A 23 33.80 19.31 4.91
C VAL A 23 33.67 20.63 5.69
N ARG A 24 32.50 21.27 5.65
CA ARG A 24 32.22 22.49 6.45
C ARG A 24 32.26 22.22 7.95
N LEU A 25 31.79 21.06 8.41
CA LEU A 25 31.82 20.65 9.81
C LEU A 25 33.25 20.62 10.34
N ARG A 26 34.19 20.12 9.54
CA ARG A 26 35.63 20.08 9.87
C ARG A 26 36.24 21.48 9.97
N ASN A 27 35.76 22.41 9.15
CA ASN A 27 36.28 23.78 9.06
C ASN A 27 35.55 24.79 9.94
N ALA A 28 34.54 24.38 10.71
CA ALA A 28 33.77 25.29 11.54
C ALA A 28 34.58 25.78 12.74
N GLU A 29 34.58 27.10 12.91
CA GLU A 29 35.41 27.82 13.89
C GLU A 29 34.81 27.73 15.30
N SER A 30 33.49 27.60 15.41
CA SER A 30 32.78 27.59 16.69
C SER A 30 32.03 26.28 16.97
N ARG A 31 31.98 25.89 18.25
CA ARG A 31 31.20 24.74 18.72
C ARG A 31 29.70 24.77 18.31
N PRO A 32 28.95 25.89 18.45
CA PRO A 32 27.55 25.92 18.03
C PRO A 32 27.38 25.76 16.52
N GLU A 33 28.32 26.27 15.73
CA GLU A 33 28.30 26.12 14.28
C GLU A 33 28.56 24.67 13.86
N ARG A 34 29.52 23.98 14.49
CA ARG A 34 29.73 22.54 14.26
C ARG A 34 28.46 21.73 14.51
N ILE A 35 27.81 21.95 15.66
CA ILE A 35 26.57 21.24 16.01
C ILE A 35 25.45 21.59 15.01
N GLY A 36 25.35 22.86 14.58
CA GLY A 36 24.37 23.28 13.58
C GLY A 36 24.57 22.65 12.20
N ILE A 37 25.83 22.53 11.74
CA ILE A 37 26.15 21.87 10.47
C ILE A 37 25.85 20.37 10.54
N ALA A 38 26.19 19.72 11.66
CA ALA A 38 25.83 18.32 11.88
C ALA A 38 24.31 18.11 11.85
N ALA A 39 23.54 19.00 12.49
CA ALA A 39 22.08 18.97 12.43
C ALA A 39 21.54 19.09 11.00
N THR A 40 22.13 19.99 10.21
CA THR A 40 21.77 20.16 8.78
C THR A 40 22.11 18.90 7.99
N ALA A 41 23.29 18.29 8.21
CA ALA A 41 23.70 17.08 7.50
C ALA A 41 22.75 15.91 7.80
N CYS A 42 22.36 15.71 9.07
CA CYS A 42 21.35 14.73 9.43
C CYS A 42 19.98 15.02 8.79
N GLY A 43 19.56 16.30 8.80
CA GLY A 43 18.30 16.73 8.19
C GLY A 43 18.26 16.55 6.68
N VAL A 44 19.35 16.83 5.97
CA VAL A 44 19.44 16.63 4.52
C VAL A 44 19.56 15.14 4.18
N GLY A 45 20.36 14.39 4.96
CA GLY A 45 20.55 12.95 4.77
C GLY A 45 19.29 12.11 4.95
N GLY A 46 18.35 12.55 5.79
CA GLY A 46 17.06 11.88 5.96
C GLY A 46 16.20 11.81 4.68
N PHE A 47 16.47 12.63 3.66
CA PHE A 47 15.74 12.56 2.38
C PHE A 47 16.26 11.46 1.44
N ILE A 48 17.47 10.94 1.64
CA ILE A 48 18.05 9.93 0.75
C ILE A 48 17.15 8.67 0.69
N PRO A 49 16.71 8.08 1.81
CA PRO A 49 15.78 6.94 1.77
C PRO A 49 14.48 7.22 1.01
N ALA A 50 13.90 8.42 1.18
CA ALA A 50 12.66 8.80 0.50
C ALA A 50 12.83 8.90 -1.02
N LEU A 51 13.99 9.37 -1.49
CA LEU A 51 14.30 9.40 -2.93
C LEU A 51 14.51 8.01 -3.54
N TRP A 52 14.87 7.02 -2.71
CA TRP A 52 14.97 5.62 -3.12
C TRP A 52 13.63 4.89 -3.06
N ALA A 53 12.58 5.46 -2.46
CA ALA A 53 11.26 4.84 -2.38
C ALA A 53 10.72 4.30 -3.73
N PRO A 54 10.90 4.98 -4.88
CA PRO A 54 10.46 4.47 -6.19
C PRO A 54 11.17 3.20 -6.66
N VAL A 55 12.31 2.83 -6.04
CA VAL A 55 13.06 1.60 -6.37
C VAL A 55 12.40 0.37 -5.72
N PHE A 56 11.73 0.54 -4.57
CA PHE A 56 11.09 -0.55 -3.83
C PHE A 56 9.65 -0.74 -4.30
N LYS A 57 9.49 -1.34 -5.48
CA LYS A 57 8.18 -1.65 -6.06
C LYS A 57 7.67 -3.03 -5.66
N ASP A 58 8.55 -3.92 -5.22
CA ASP A 58 8.21 -5.32 -5.01
C ASP A 58 7.67 -5.56 -3.59
N PRO A 59 6.61 -6.39 -3.44
CA PRO A 59 6.04 -6.72 -2.13
C PRO A 59 7.05 -7.33 -1.14
N GLY A 60 8.11 -7.98 -1.64
CA GLY A 60 9.20 -8.54 -0.85
C GLY A 60 10.04 -7.50 -0.09
N ASP A 61 10.03 -6.24 -0.54
CA ASP A 61 10.88 -5.17 0.00
C ASP A 61 10.31 -4.51 1.26
N THR A 62 9.19 -5.04 1.78
CA THR A 62 8.48 -4.49 2.94
C THR A 62 9.42 -4.25 4.13
N ALA A 63 10.28 -5.22 4.46
CA ALA A 63 11.22 -5.10 5.57
C ALA A 63 12.26 -4.00 5.33
N PHE A 64 12.69 -3.84 4.09
CA PHE A 64 13.65 -2.82 3.68
C PHE A 64 13.03 -1.41 3.76
N LEU A 65 11.80 -1.25 3.28
CA LEU A 65 11.03 0.00 3.41
C LEU A 65 10.82 0.40 4.87
N ILE A 66 10.53 -0.57 5.75
CA ILE A 66 10.45 -0.32 7.20
C ILE A 66 11.80 0.16 7.74
N CYS A 67 12.90 -0.51 7.41
CA CYS A 67 14.24 -0.11 7.86
C CYS A 67 14.59 1.31 7.39
N LEU A 68 14.31 1.65 6.13
CA LEU A 68 14.49 2.98 5.58
C LEU A 68 13.63 4.03 6.29
N GLY A 69 12.37 3.70 6.58
CA GLY A 69 11.48 4.56 7.36
C GLY A 69 12.02 4.82 8.77
N ILE A 70 12.48 3.79 9.47
CA ILE A 70 13.10 3.91 10.81
C ILE A 70 14.35 4.78 10.72
N MET A 71 15.25 4.52 9.78
CA MET A 71 16.47 5.32 9.60
C MET A 71 16.15 6.79 9.34
N THR A 72 15.16 7.07 8.49
CA THR A 72 14.70 8.44 8.20
C THR A 72 14.20 9.13 9.46
N LEU A 73 13.38 8.46 10.27
CA LEU A 73 12.89 9.00 11.53
C LEU A 73 14.02 9.25 12.53
N LEU A 74 14.97 8.33 12.67
CA LEU A 74 16.11 8.49 13.58
C LEU A 74 16.98 9.69 13.18
N LEU A 75 17.27 9.84 11.88
CA LEU A 75 18.00 10.99 11.35
C LEU A 75 17.24 12.30 11.56
N ALA A 76 15.92 12.27 11.39
CA ALA A 76 15.06 13.43 11.59
C ALA A 76 15.02 13.88 13.07
N VAL A 77 14.87 12.93 14.01
CA VAL A 77 14.96 13.21 15.46
C VAL A 77 16.34 13.74 15.82
N ALA A 78 17.41 13.12 15.31
CA ALA A 78 18.77 13.57 15.54
C ALA A 78 19.00 15.00 15.02
N ALA A 79 18.50 15.34 13.83
CA ALA A 79 18.57 16.68 13.25
C ALA A 79 17.88 17.73 14.15
N VAL A 80 16.66 17.46 14.60
CA VAL A 80 15.91 18.38 15.47
C VAL A 80 16.59 18.53 16.83
N ALA A 81 16.99 17.43 17.48
CA ALA A 81 17.63 17.45 18.79
C ALA A 81 18.97 18.21 18.76
N THR A 82 19.82 17.92 17.77
CA THR A 82 21.11 18.59 17.61
C THR A 82 20.95 20.07 17.25
N ALA A 83 19.97 20.43 16.43
CA ALA A 83 19.68 21.83 16.13
C ALA A 83 19.19 22.61 17.37
N ILE A 84 18.28 22.04 18.17
CA ILE A 84 17.84 22.65 19.43
C ILE A 84 19.03 22.82 20.38
N TRP A 85 19.93 21.84 20.44
CA TRP A 85 21.15 21.93 21.24
C TRP A 85 22.08 23.04 20.75
N ALA A 86 22.30 23.15 19.43
CA ALA A 86 23.09 24.22 18.83
C ALA A 86 22.51 25.62 19.16
N LEU A 87 21.18 25.78 19.10
CA LEU A 87 20.51 27.02 19.49
C LEU A 87 20.68 27.35 20.97
N ARG A 88 20.64 26.34 21.87
CA ARG A 88 20.90 26.52 23.30
C ARG A 88 22.34 26.95 23.57
N VAL A 89 23.32 26.27 22.96
CA VAL A 89 24.75 26.62 23.10
C VAL A 89 25.02 28.02 22.54
N ARG A 90 24.40 28.37 21.40
CA ARG A 90 24.49 29.71 20.82
C ARG A 90 23.91 30.78 21.74
N ARG A 91 22.78 30.52 22.41
CA ARG A 91 22.22 31.47 23.39
C ARG A 91 23.18 31.74 24.54
N ALA A 92 23.90 30.72 25.01
CA ALA A 92 24.90 30.88 26.07
C ALA A 92 26.14 31.65 25.59
N ASN A 93 26.66 31.33 24.40
CA ASN A 93 27.96 31.85 23.94
C ASN A 93 27.86 33.09 23.03
N ARG A 94 26.65 33.47 22.57
CA ARG A 94 26.37 34.55 21.59
C ARG A 94 27.18 34.51 20.28
N GLN A 95 27.78 33.36 19.96
CA GLN A 95 28.60 33.16 18.77
C GLN A 95 27.95 32.17 17.79
N GLY A 96 28.27 32.32 16.51
CA GLY A 96 27.84 31.43 15.43
C GLY A 96 26.48 31.80 14.80
N SER A 97 26.28 31.31 13.57
CA SER A 97 25.07 31.55 12.78
C SER A 97 23.87 30.72 13.28
N ALA A 98 22.68 31.31 13.23
CA ALA A 98 21.41 30.61 13.49
C ALA A 98 20.94 29.76 12.30
N LEU A 99 21.51 29.99 11.12
CA LEU A 99 21.03 29.44 9.87
C LEU A 99 21.05 27.90 9.88
N TYR A 100 22.19 27.29 10.19
CA TYR A 100 22.34 25.84 10.14
C TYR A 100 21.40 25.10 11.12
N PRO A 101 21.25 25.53 12.39
CA PRO A 101 20.23 24.93 13.26
C PRO A 101 18.80 25.08 12.73
N VAL A 102 18.43 26.24 12.17
CA VAL A 102 17.09 26.45 11.61
C VAL A 102 16.83 25.53 10.42
N VAL A 103 17.80 25.41 9.50
CA VAL A 103 17.71 24.48 8.36
C VAL A 103 17.62 23.03 8.87
N GLY A 104 18.42 22.65 9.86
CA GLY A 104 18.36 21.32 10.49
C GLY A 104 16.97 21.00 11.07
N ILE A 105 16.32 21.96 11.74
CA ILE A 105 14.95 21.79 12.23
C ILE A 105 13.97 21.64 11.07
N ALA A 106 14.02 22.53 10.08
CA ALA A 106 13.09 22.50 8.95
C ALA A 106 13.17 21.18 8.19
N CYS A 107 14.38 20.73 7.86
CA CYS A 107 14.61 19.44 7.21
C CYS A 107 14.24 18.25 8.11
N GLY A 108 14.55 18.32 9.41
CA GLY A 108 14.17 17.29 10.37
C GLY A 108 12.65 17.12 10.49
N VAL A 109 11.89 18.20 10.64
CA VAL A 109 10.43 18.15 10.70
C VAL A 109 9.83 17.60 9.40
N ALA A 110 10.32 18.05 8.24
CA ALA A 110 9.88 17.51 6.95
C ALA A 110 10.14 16.00 6.86
N ASN A 111 11.31 15.51 7.28
CA ASN A 111 11.61 14.08 7.31
C ASN A 111 10.80 13.29 8.34
N LEU A 112 10.38 13.88 9.46
CA LEU A 112 9.45 13.21 10.38
C LEU A 112 8.11 12.93 9.69
N LEU A 113 7.59 13.91 8.94
CA LEU A 113 6.36 13.76 8.16
C LEU A 113 6.54 12.75 7.02
N CYS A 114 7.66 12.80 6.28
CA CYS A 114 7.93 11.86 5.19
C CYS A 114 8.21 10.43 5.69
N GLY A 115 9.06 10.27 6.71
CA GLY A 115 9.47 8.98 7.27
C GLY A 115 8.32 8.25 7.97
N SER A 116 7.42 8.99 8.64
CA SER A 116 6.19 8.40 9.19
C SER A 116 5.26 7.90 8.10
N GLY A 117 5.15 8.60 6.97
CA GLY A 117 4.43 8.13 5.79
C GLY A 117 5.00 6.83 5.20
N ILE A 118 6.34 6.74 5.09
CA ILE A 118 7.03 5.52 4.61
C ILE A 118 6.74 4.34 5.55
N LEU A 119 6.82 4.54 6.87
CA LEU A 119 6.50 3.48 7.83
C LEU A 119 5.04 3.07 7.81
N ALA A 120 4.11 4.01 7.62
CA ALA A 120 2.69 3.68 7.48
C ALA A 120 2.43 2.79 6.24
N MET A 121 3.14 3.04 5.13
CA MET A 121 3.06 2.18 3.94
C MET A 121 3.76 0.84 4.14
N GLY A 122 4.98 0.84 4.70
CA GLY A 122 5.78 -0.38 4.93
C GLY A 122 5.23 -1.31 6.02
N SER A 123 4.56 -0.79 7.04
CA SER A 123 4.04 -1.60 8.16
C SER A 123 2.80 -2.45 7.84
N ARG A 124 2.42 -2.57 6.56
CA ARG A 124 1.23 -3.32 6.10
C ARG A 124 -0.09 -2.83 6.73
N VAL A 125 -0.11 -1.65 7.35
CA VAL A 125 -1.35 -1.00 7.83
C VAL A 125 -2.28 -0.68 6.66
N LEU A 126 -1.72 -0.53 5.47
CA LEU A 126 -2.44 -0.23 4.23
C LEU A 126 -2.48 -1.41 3.25
N VAL A 127 -1.98 -2.59 3.66
CA VAL A 127 -2.00 -3.81 2.84
C VAL A 127 -3.19 -4.68 3.25
N PRO A 128 -4.10 -5.01 2.32
CA PRO A 128 -5.36 -5.72 2.60
C PRO A 128 -5.24 -7.20 2.94
N THR A 129 -4.12 -7.82 2.60
CA THR A 129 -3.78 -9.22 2.92
C THR A 129 -2.99 -9.35 4.23
N GLY A 130 -2.79 -8.26 4.97
CA GLY A 130 -2.19 -8.33 6.30
C GLY A 130 -3.16 -8.95 7.30
N GLY A 131 -2.76 -10.02 7.99
CA GLY A 131 -3.57 -10.71 8.99
C GLY A 131 -3.60 -12.23 8.78
N GLU A 132 -4.34 -12.94 9.62
CA GLU A 132 -4.58 -14.38 9.45
C GLU A 132 -5.86 -14.62 8.65
N PRO A 133 -5.84 -15.44 7.59
CA PRO A 133 -7.05 -15.81 6.88
C PRO A 133 -8.01 -16.59 7.77
N TRP A 134 -9.32 -16.36 7.61
CA TRP A 134 -10.37 -17.11 8.32
C TRP A 134 -11.42 -17.61 7.33
N THR A 135 -12.30 -18.51 7.77
CA THR A 135 -13.30 -19.12 6.89
C THR A 135 -14.71 -18.72 7.32
N TRP A 136 -15.49 -18.20 6.37
CA TRP A 136 -16.92 -18.03 6.53
C TRP A 136 -17.63 -19.24 5.91
N ARG A 137 -18.61 -19.79 6.63
CA ARG A 137 -19.43 -20.92 6.18
C ARG A 137 -20.87 -20.46 5.98
N SER A 138 -21.44 -20.78 4.82
CA SER A 138 -22.87 -20.58 4.59
C SER A 138 -23.65 -21.73 5.23
N GLU A 139 -24.45 -21.43 6.25
CA GLU A 139 -25.32 -22.42 6.89
C GLU A 139 -26.41 -22.93 5.94
N GLN A 140 -26.99 -22.03 5.15
CA GLN A 140 -28.08 -22.36 4.22
C GLN A 140 -27.61 -23.22 3.04
N TYR A 141 -26.41 -22.97 2.52
CA TYR A 141 -25.96 -23.58 1.27
C TYR A 141 -24.81 -24.57 1.41
N GLU A 142 -24.24 -24.70 2.62
CA GLU A 142 -23.21 -25.67 2.98
C GLU A 142 -21.91 -25.58 2.16
N PHE A 143 -21.50 -24.36 1.79
CA PHE A 143 -20.17 -24.10 1.22
C PHE A 143 -19.36 -23.17 2.12
N GLU A 144 -18.06 -23.12 1.87
CA GLU A 144 -17.13 -22.27 2.61
C GLU A 144 -16.44 -21.25 1.70
N VAL A 145 -16.11 -20.10 2.26
CA VAL A 145 -15.35 -19.03 1.61
C VAL A 145 -14.20 -18.65 2.53
N THR A 146 -12.98 -18.60 2.00
CA THR A 146 -11.83 -18.09 2.76
C THR A 146 -11.76 -16.59 2.61
N ILE A 147 -11.78 -15.91 3.75
CA ILE A 147 -11.61 -14.47 3.86
C ILE A 147 -10.12 -14.18 4.04
N PRO A 148 -9.51 -13.31 3.20
CA PRO A 148 -8.05 -13.15 3.16
C PRO A 148 -7.38 -12.69 4.47
N SER A 149 -8.13 -12.05 5.37
CA SER A 149 -7.57 -11.45 6.59
C SER A 149 -8.65 -11.31 7.67
N ASP A 150 -8.24 -11.53 8.92
CA ASP A 150 -8.97 -11.27 10.17
C ASP A 150 -9.42 -9.80 10.34
N ARG A 151 -8.86 -8.88 9.57
CA ARG A 151 -9.29 -7.46 9.52
C ARG A 151 -10.61 -7.26 8.79
N TRP A 152 -11.08 -8.26 8.05
CA TRP A 152 -12.33 -8.21 7.33
C TRP A 152 -13.48 -8.56 8.27
N THR A 153 -14.52 -7.73 8.25
CA THR A 153 -15.70 -7.91 9.10
C THR A 153 -16.91 -8.28 8.26
N LEU A 154 -17.67 -9.28 8.70
CA LEU A 154 -19.01 -9.55 8.17
C LEU A 154 -19.95 -8.42 8.62
N ARG A 155 -20.75 -7.91 7.68
CA ARG A 155 -21.71 -6.84 7.87
C ARG A 155 -23.09 -7.32 7.42
N PRO A 156 -24.17 -6.90 8.11
CA PRO A 156 -25.51 -7.23 7.69
C PRO A 156 -25.84 -6.50 6.38
N ASN A 157 -26.38 -7.22 5.41
CA ASN A 157 -26.94 -6.66 4.19
C ASN A 157 -28.03 -7.62 3.66
N PRO A 158 -29.30 -7.21 3.60
CA PRO A 158 -30.40 -8.11 3.22
C PRO A 158 -30.40 -8.49 1.73
N ASN A 159 -29.62 -7.80 0.89
CA ASN A 159 -29.63 -7.98 -0.56
C ASN A 159 -28.59 -8.98 -1.07
N VAL A 160 -27.76 -9.52 -0.18
CA VAL A 160 -26.68 -10.45 -0.54
C VAL A 160 -26.57 -11.56 0.52
N GLN A 161 -25.92 -12.67 0.18
CA GLN A 161 -25.74 -13.79 1.11
C GLN A 161 -24.71 -13.48 2.20
N ALA A 162 -23.67 -12.73 1.85
CA ALA A 162 -22.70 -12.23 2.81
C ALA A 162 -22.07 -10.93 2.29
N TYR A 163 -21.84 -9.98 3.19
CA TYR A 163 -21.22 -8.70 2.90
C TYR A 163 -20.01 -8.49 3.82
N PHE A 164 -18.80 -8.51 3.25
CA PHE A 164 -17.55 -8.34 4.00
C PHE A 164 -16.95 -6.97 3.70
N THR A 165 -16.42 -6.33 4.73
CA THR A 165 -15.69 -5.07 4.58
C THR A 165 -14.37 -5.09 5.31
N CYS A 166 -13.33 -4.55 4.67
CA CYS A 166 -12.09 -4.15 5.31
C CYS A 166 -12.03 -2.61 5.29
N PRO A 167 -11.88 -1.92 6.43
CA PRO A 167 -11.87 -0.46 6.44
C PRO A 167 -10.50 0.15 6.05
N ARG A 168 -9.42 -0.63 6.18
CA ARG A 168 -8.04 -0.19 5.92
C ARG A 168 -7.22 -1.32 5.29
N PRO A 169 -7.01 -1.28 3.96
CA PRO A 169 -7.60 -0.36 2.98
C PRO A 169 -9.11 -0.62 2.77
N LEU A 170 -9.81 0.30 2.11
CA LEU A 170 -11.26 0.19 1.91
C LEU A 170 -11.57 -0.88 0.84
N ILE A 171 -12.03 -2.04 1.31
CA ILE A 171 -12.47 -3.16 0.48
C ILE A 171 -13.88 -3.54 0.84
N MET A 172 -14.64 -3.89 -0.19
CA MET A 172 -15.94 -4.54 -0.09
C MET A 172 -15.88 -5.85 -0.87
N ALA A 173 -16.40 -6.92 -0.29
CA ALA A 173 -16.44 -8.21 -0.97
C ALA A 173 -17.72 -8.93 -0.58
N ILE A 174 -18.37 -9.56 -1.54
CA ILE A 174 -19.71 -10.10 -1.36
C ILE A 174 -19.84 -11.50 -1.92
N VAL A 175 -20.67 -12.28 -1.27
CA VAL A 175 -21.34 -13.42 -1.90
C VAL A 175 -22.70 -12.89 -2.35
N ALA A 176 -22.80 -12.52 -3.62
CA ALA A 176 -23.95 -11.79 -4.16
C ALA A 176 -25.19 -12.69 -4.19
N GLU A 177 -25.09 -13.83 -4.86
CA GLU A 177 -26.17 -14.78 -5.00
C GLU A 177 -25.64 -16.22 -5.11
N VAL A 178 -26.53 -17.18 -4.83
CA VAL A 178 -26.29 -18.61 -4.98
C VAL A 178 -27.41 -19.17 -5.83
N ARG A 179 -27.05 -19.79 -6.95
CA ARG A 179 -28.00 -20.32 -7.94
C ARG A 179 -27.90 -21.84 -8.04
N PRO A 180 -28.97 -22.55 -8.43
CA PRO A 180 -28.86 -23.93 -8.85
C PRO A 180 -27.84 -24.07 -10.00
N ALA A 181 -27.01 -25.10 -9.93
CA ALA A 181 -26.04 -25.48 -10.96
C ALA A 181 -25.77 -26.99 -10.88
N GLY A 182 -26.85 -27.78 -10.86
CA GLY A 182 -26.79 -29.25 -10.90
C GLY A 182 -26.37 -29.76 -12.27
N THR A 183 -26.62 -28.97 -13.32
CA THR A 183 -26.27 -29.26 -14.71
C THR A 183 -25.32 -28.21 -15.30
N ASP A 184 -24.70 -28.53 -16.44
CA ASP A 184 -23.82 -27.60 -17.15
C ASP A 184 -24.59 -26.41 -17.72
N THR A 185 -25.82 -26.63 -18.19
CA THR A 185 -26.71 -25.56 -18.68
C THR A 185 -27.03 -24.54 -17.59
N GLU A 186 -27.34 -25.01 -16.37
CA GLU A 186 -27.58 -24.12 -15.23
C GLU A 186 -26.30 -23.37 -14.82
N PHE A 187 -25.14 -24.03 -14.91
CA PHE A 187 -23.87 -23.37 -14.64
C PHE A 187 -23.55 -22.29 -15.67
N GLU A 188 -23.76 -22.55 -16.97
CA GLU A 188 -23.60 -21.56 -18.03
C GLU A 188 -24.57 -20.37 -17.85
N ALA A 189 -25.79 -20.61 -17.38
CA ALA A 189 -26.71 -19.54 -17.03
C ALA A 189 -26.20 -18.67 -15.87
N ALA A 190 -25.56 -19.28 -14.85
CA ALA A 190 -24.93 -18.53 -13.78
C ALA A 190 -23.67 -17.77 -14.25
N LEU A 191 -22.90 -18.35 -15.19
CA LEU A 191 -21.77 -17.67 -15.84
C LEU A 191 -22.24 -16.43 -16.60
N ALA A 192 -23.38 -16.49 -17.28
CA ALA A 192 -23.97 -15.34 -17.97
C ALA A 192 -24.24 -14.18 -17.00
N VAL A 193 -24.78 -14.47 -15.80
CA VAL A 193 -24.99 -13.44 -14.77
C VAL A 193 -23.68 -12.85 -14.27
N GLY A 194 -22.67 -13.68 -14.00
CA GLY A 194 -21.34 -13.19 -13.62
C GLY A 194 -20.70 -12.30 -14.70
N ARG A 195 -20.86 -12.67 -15.97
CA ARG A 195 -20.38 -11.89 -17.12
C ARG A 195 -21.17 -10.60 -17.31
N GLU A 196 -22.46 -10.58 -17.01
CA GLU A 196 -23.28 -9.36 -17.01
C GLU A 196 -22.86 -8.41 -15.87
N ALA A 197 -22.61 -8.95 -14.66
CA ALA A 197 -22.13 -8.19 -13.51
C ALA A 197 -20.75 -7.54 -13.76
N LYS A 198 -19.97 -8.03 -14.72
CA LYS A 198 -18.78 -7.34 -15.24
C LYS A 198 -19.11 -5.91 -15.70
N GLY A 199 -20.30 -5.64 -16.20
CA GLY A 199 -20.71 -4.33 -16.71
C GLY A 199 -19.90 -3.86 -17.93
N SER A 200 -20.28 -2.69 -18.46
CA SER A 200 -19.70 -2.08 -19.66
C SER A 200 -18.65 -0.98 -19.37
N ALA A 201 -18.37 -0.70 -18.10
CA ALA A 201 -17.42 0.34 -17.70
C ALA A 201 -16.02 0.06 -18.28
N PRO A 202 -15.29 1.09 -18.75
CA PRO A 202 -13.93 0.94 -19.24
C PRO A 202 -13.05 0.23 -18.21
N ALA A 203 -12.31 -0.78 -18.68
CA ALA A 203 -11.46 -1.62 -17.85
C ALA A 203 -10.02 -1.56 -18.35
N SER A 204 -9.07 -1.53 -17.41
CA SER A 204 -7.64 -1.62 -17.70
C SER A 204 -7.02 -2.82 -17.01
N GLY A 205 -6.04 -3.44 -17.69
CA GLY A 205 -5.41 -4.69 -17.27
C GLY A 205 -6.40 -5.81 -16.90
N PRO A 206 -7.38 -6.16 -17.76
CA PRO A 206 -8.33 -7.21 -17.43
C PRO A 206 -7.63 -8.57 -17.34
N GLU A 207 -7.93 -9.30 -16.27
CA GLU A 207 -7.56 -10.69 -16.05
C GLU A 207 -8.85 -11.51 -16.09
N GLU A 208 -9.06 -12.26 -17.16
CA GLU A 208 -10.20 -13.17 -17.30
C GLU A 208 -9.68 -14.59 -17.46
N ARG A 209 -10.17 -15.53 -16.64
CA ARG A 209 -9.83 -16.95 -16.79
C ARG A 209 -11.03 -17.84 -16.46
N SER A 210 -11.05 -19.00 -17.12
CA SER A 210 -11.90 -20.13 -16.79
C SER A 210 -11.04 -21.33 -16.45
N GLY A 211 -11.52 -22.21 -15.58
CA GLY A 211 -10.84 -23.44 -15.19
C GLY A 211 -11.20 -23.86 -13.77
N PRO A 212 -10.56 -24.90 -13.22
CA PRO A 212 -10.75 -25.25 -11.82
C PRO A 212 -10.18 -24.14 -10.91
N ASN A 213 -10.87 -23.86 -9.79
CA ASN A 213 -10.28 -23.09 -8.70
C ASN A 213 -9.23 -23.93 -7.94
N ARG A 214 -8.64 -23.37 -6.89
CA ARG A 214 -7.63 -24.07 -6.06
C ARG A 214 -8.16 -25.31 -5.32
N HIS A 215 -9.47 -25.54 -5.33
CA HIS A 215 -10.16 -26.68 -4.74
C HIS A 215 -10.69 -27.68 -5.78
N GLY A 216 -10.37 -27.47 -7.07
CA GLY A 216 -10.79 -28.35 -8.17
C GLY A 216 -12.19 -28.06 -8.72
N HIS A 217 -12.87 -27.04 -8.20
CA HIS A 217 -14.24 -26.70 -8.60
C HIS A 217 -14.28 -25.88 -9.90
N PRO A 218 -15.21 -26.15 -10.85
CA PRO A 218 -15.38 -25.32 -12.04
C PRO A 218 -15.58 -23.84 -11.68
N HIS A 219 -14.77 -22.98 -12.28
CA HIS A 219 -14.64 -21.59 -11.86
C HIS A 219 -14.37 -20.66 -13.06
N TRP A 220 -14.97 -19.48 -13.01
CA TRP A 220 -14.66 -18.36 -13.88
C TRP A 220 -14.42 -17.14 -13.01
N ILE A 221 -13.45 -16.32 -13.40
CA ILE A 221 -13.11 -15.08 -12.70
C ILE A 221 -12.72 -14.00 -13.70
N TYR A 222 -13.14 -12.78 -13.38
CA TYR A 222 -12.73 -11.56 -14.02
C TYR A 222 -12.24 -10.57 -12.96
N ILE A 223 -11.06 -10.00 -13.13
CA ILE A 223 -10.51 -8.91 -12.30
C ILE A 223 -10.01 -7.81 -13.23
N ALA A 224 -10.34 -6.55 -12.96
CA ALA A 224 -9.79 -5.42 -13.70
C ALA A 224 -9.79 -4.13 -12.87
N ASP A 225 -8.98 -3.17 -13.31
CA ASP A 225 -9.06 -1.80 -12.83
C ASP A 225 -10.16 -1.06 -13.60
N LYS A 226 -11.07 -0.42 -12.87
CA LYS A 226 -12.17 0.38 -13.41
C LYS A 226 -12.16 1.79 -12.84
N THR A 227 -12.89 2.68 -13.48
CA THR A 227 -13.15 4.04 -13.01
C THR A 227 -14.64 4.24 -12.79
N GLY A 228 -15.01 4.66 -11.58
CA GLY A 228 -16.39 5.00 -11.22
C GLY A 228 -16.49 6.45 -10.71
N GLU A 229 -17.66 6.83 -10.20
CA GLU A 229 -17.92 8.20 -9.70
C GLU A 229 -16.96 8.62 -8.57
N LYS A 230 -16.57 7.67 -7.72
CA LYS A 230 -15.67 7.90 -6.58
C LYS A 230 -14.17 7.79 -6.94
N GLY A 231 -13.86 7.58 -8.22
CA GLY A 231 -12.49 7.42 -8.72
C GLY A 231 -12.19 5.99 -9.18
N PRO A 232 -10.89 5.67 -9.38
CA PRO A 232 -10.48 4.35 -9.83
C PRO A 232 -10.62 3.32 -8.70
N TYR A 233 -10.83 2.06 -9.06
CA TYR A 233 -10.93 0.94 -8.14
C TYR A 233 -10.58 -0.39 -8.83
N VAL A 234 -10.18 -1.40 -8.05
CA VAL A 234 -10.09 -2.79 -8.51
C VAL A 234 -11.47 -3.42 -8.38
N PHE A 235 -11.98 -3.97 -9.47
CA PHE A 235 -13.20 -4.75 -9.51
C PHE A 235 -12.88 -6.21 -9.78
N GLY A 236 -13.57 -7.11 -9.10
CA GLY A 236 -13.53 -8.53 -9.40
C GLY A 236 -14.91 -9.17 -9.31
N VAL A 237 -15.15 -10.17 -10.16
CA VAL A 237 -16.32 -11.04 -10.10
C VAL A 237 -15.88 -12.47 -10.39
N SER A 238 -16.51 -13.43 -9.72
CA SER A 238 -16.32 -14.84 -10.03
C SER A 238 -17.60 -15.64 -9.88
N VAL A 239 -17.65 -16.75 -10.60
CA VAL A 239 -18.70 -17.75 -10.47
C VAL A 239 -18.01 -19.09 -10.26
N THR A 240 -18.36 -19.78 -9.17
CA THR A 240 -17.79 -21.11 -8.85
C THR A 240 -18.89 -22.12 -8.63
N ARG A 241 -18.80 -23.28 -9.30
CA ARG A 241 -19.73 -24.40 -9.10
C ARG A 241 -19.27 -25.27 -7.94
N VAL A 242 -20.10 -25.44 -6.92
CA VAL A 242 -19.85 -26.30 -5.77
C VAL A 242 -21.14 -26.99 -5.33
N ARG A 243 -21.11 -28.31 -5.11
CA ARG A 243 -22.26 -29.09 -4.61
C ARG A 243 -23.59 -28.82 -5.35
N GLY A 244 -23.54 -28.75 -6.68
CA GLY A 244 -24.73 -28.49 -7.52
C GLY A 244 -25.25 -27.05 -7.43
N LYS A 245 -24.46 -26.10 -6.95
CA LYS A 245 -24.78 -24.67 -6.85
C LYS A 245 -23.71 -23.83 -7.53
N ALA A 246 -24.07 -22.70 -8.10
CA ALA A 246 -23.16 -21.68 -8.57
C ALA A 246 -23.14 -20.53 -7.56
N VAL A 247 -21.97 -20.23 -7.01
CA VAL A 247 -21.75 -19.12 -6.07
C VAL A 247 -21.18 -17.94 -6.86
N VAL A 248 -21.94 -16.85 -6.91
CA VAL A 248 -21.53 -15.60 -7.56
C VAL A 248 -20.94 -14.67 -6.50
N MET A 249 -19.69 -14.28 -6.68
CA MET A 249 -18.97 -13.42 -5.74
C MET A 249 -18.47 -12.18 -6.44
N MET A 250 -18.42 -11.05 -5.73
CA MET A 250 -17.87 -9.80 -6.24
C MET A 250 -16.91 -9.19 -5.23
N PHE A 251 -15.97 -8.41 -5.72
CA PHE A 251 -14.93 -7.73 -4.95
C PHE A 251 -14.75 -6.31 -5.49
N GLU A 252 -14.59 -5.35 -4.59
CA GLU A 252 -14.25 -3.96 -4.90
C GLU A 252 -13.17 -3.46 -3.92
N GLY A 253 -12.06 -2.94 -4.45
CA GLY A 253 -11.03 -2.26 -3.67
C GLY A 253 -10.81 -0.84 -4.19
N GLN A 254 -11.12 0.17 -3.37
CA GLN A 254 -11.01 1.58 -3.80
C GLN A 254 -9.59 2.10 -3.55
N TYR A 255 -8.97 2.67 -4.60
CA TYR A 255 -7.69 3.35 -4.48
C TYR A 255 -7.81 4.57 -3.56
N ARG A 256 -6.88 4.72 -2.62
CA ARG A 256 -6.81 5.88 -1.72
C ARG A 256 -5.53 6.67 -1.88
N MET A 257 -4.48 6.04 -2.40
CA MET A 257 -3.21 6.71 -2.60
C MET A 257 -3.30 7.71 -3.76
N ALA A 258 -2.80 8.92 -3.51
CA ALA A 258 -2.71 9.95 -4.55
C ALA A 258 -1.50 9.73 -5.48
N SER A 259 -0.41 9.16 -4.95
CA SER A 259 0.80 8.91 -5.74
C SER A 259 0.63 7.72 -6.68
N GLU A 260 1.23 7.79 -7.87
CA GLU A 260 1.19 6.68 -8.84
C GLU A 260 1.84 5.40 -8.29
N ALA A 261 2.98 5.54 -7.62
CA ALA A 261 3.64 4.41 -6.96
C ALA A 261 2.77 3.78 -5.86
N GLY A 262 2.10 4.60 -5.03
CA GLY A 262 1.19 4.12 -4.00
C GLY A 262 -0.02 3.41 -4.59
N ARG A 263 -0.60 3.95 -5.67
CA ARG A 263 -1.69 3.28 -6.41
C ARG A 263 -1.24 1.95 -7.00
N GLY A 264 -0.04 1.87 -7.56
CA GLY A 264 0.53 0.63 -8.07
C GLY A 264 0.61 -0.45 -6.98
N GLN A 265 1.11 -0.08 -5.79
CA GLN A 265 1.19 -0.99 -4.65
C GLN A 265 -0.19 -1.41 -4.13
N GLU A 266 -1.12 -0.46 -3.96
CA GLU A 266 -2.50 -0.75 -3.59
C GLU A 266 -3.16 -1.70 -4.60
N GLY A 267 -2.93 -1.49 -5.90
CA GLY A 267 -3.55 -2.25 -6.97
C GLY A 267 -3.08 -3.69 -7.00
N LEU A 268 -1.77 -3.91 -6.84
CA LEU A 268 -1.21 -5.26 -6.69
C LEU A 268 -1.82 -5.98 -5.49
N ALA A 269 -1.92 -5.29 -4.35
CA ALA A 269 -2.43 -5.90 -3.13
C ALA A 269 -3.95 -6.18 -3.19
N PHE A 270 -4.73 -5.28 -3.81
CA PHE A 270 -6.15 -5.50 -4.08
C PHE A 270 -6.38 -6.65 -5.06
N ARG A 271 -5.62 -6.74 -6.15
CA ARG A 271 -5.71 -7.85 -7.10
C ARG A 271 -5.36 -9.18 -6.42
N GLN A 272 -4.35 -9.21 -5.55
CA GLN A 272 -4.03 -10.39 -4.77
C GLN A 272 -5.20 -10.79 -3.85
N ALA A 273 -5.72 -9.86 -3.05
CA ALA A 273 -6.86 -10.11 -2.17
C ALA A 273 -8.11 -10.58 -2.93
N ALA A 274 -8.36 -10.00 -4.12
CA ALA A 274 -9.44 -10.39 -5.01
C ALA A 274 -9.26 -11.84 -5.48
N ARG A 275 -8.06 -12.23 -5.96
CA ARG A 275 -7.79 -13.61 -6.39
C ARG A 275 -7.96 -14.61 -5.26
N GLU A 276 -7.49 -14.26 -4.05
CA GLU A 276 -7.62 -15.11 -2.87
C GLU A 276 -9.10 -15.29 -2.49
N PHE A 277 -9.87 -14.21 -2.39
CA PHE A 277 -11.29 -14.26 -2.03
C PHE A 277 -12.15 -14.94 -3.10
N LEU A 278 -12.08 -14.49 -4.35
CA LEU A 278 -12.93 -14.96 -5.45
C LEU A 278 -12.62 -16.42 -5.83
N GLY A 279 -11.38 -16.88 -5.65
CA GLY A 279 -10.99 -18.27 -5.87
C GLY A 279 -11.19 -19.20 -4.66
N SER A 280 -11.81 -18.74 -3.58
CA SER A 280 -11.77 -19.45 -2.29
C SER A 280 -12.89 -20.44 -2.00
N VAL A 281 -13.93 -20.50 -2.84
CA VAL A 281 -15.12 -21.34 -2.59
C VAL A 281 -14.72 -22.82 -2.48
N LYS A 282 -15.16 -23.48 -1.40
CA LYS A 282 -14.92 -24.91 -1.11
C LYS A 282 -16.21 -25.68 -0.95
#